data_AF-A0A2U2AQB4-F1
#
_entry.id   AF-A0A2U2AQB4-F1
#
_cell.length_a   1.000
_cell.length_b   1.000
_cell.length_c   1.000
_cell.angle_alpha   90.00
_cell.angle_beta   90.00
_cell.angle_gamma   90.00
#
_symmetry.space_group_name_H-M   'P 1'
#
loop_
_entity.id
_entity.type
_entity.pdbx_description
1 polymer ?
#
loop_
_entity_poly.entity_id
_entity_poly.type
_entity_poly.pdbx_seq_one_letter_code
_entity_poly.pdbx_strand_id
1 'polypeptide(L)'
;MRKLTFLLFMVFGLPIAQATDNEIDIIVKSISMMDFCKKKTALCPSDKPDPKRYNGMGGKLNPTPVGEEFGKKIYIIKMKDNSILYFHNKSDDFFNDRGGLVTLSSHEKRLQEAGKPVIEGSSIIVDKVVLDTDGIGYKYHLSTGDELWGDEFLALRSLLEQIPKEHEITLMSIIDDIDITHDDVEDRFFLSIKEPMGTRMRERLPIQPYIGIQDGRSWMRFKVYYVADNWLFVEKVLIKTDDKKRTFDNLHFKRDNSGGIIWEWADINATDQEIQTIKDIVSSENTVVRFYGKNYYNDRKISNKQKKLLENILQIQSFFQ
;
A
#
# COMPACT_ATOMS: atom_id res chain seq x y z
N MET A 1 -32.82 -29.87 81.92
CA MET A 1 -32.04 -28.60 81.82
C MET A 1 -31.16 -28.64 80.60
N ARG A 2 -31.13 -27.50 79.89
CA ARG A 2 -30.14 -27.02 78.90
C ARG A 2 -29.92 -27.77 77.57
N LYS A 3 -30.41 -27.09 76.52
CA LYS A 3 -29.96 -27.04 75.13
C LYS A 3 -28.43 -26.97 75.02
N LEU A 4 -27.87 -27.54 73.94
CA LEU A 4 -26.73 -26.92 73.26
C LEU A 4 -26.88 -27.09 71.74
N THR A 5 -27.23 -25.98 71.11
CA THR A 5 -27.22 -25.74 69.67
C THR A 5 -25.76 -25.62 69.22
N PHE A 6 -25.34 -26.35 68.18
CA PHE A 6 -24.07 -26.08 67.51
C PHE A 6 -24.37 -25.52 66.11
N LEU A 7 -23.94 -24.29 65.88
CA LEU A 7 -24.11 -23.54 64.64
C LEU A 7 -22.79 -23.61 63.86
N LEU A 8 -22.90 -24.07 62.61
CA LEU A 8 -22.24 -23.65 61.37
C LEU A 8 -20.75 -23.23 61.37
N PHE A 9 -19.95 -23.82 60.48
CA PHE A 9 -19.11 -23.09 59.53
C PHE A 9 -18.84 -23.97 58.29
N MET A 10 -19.64 -23.81 57.24
CA MET A 10 -19.25 -24.23 55.89
C MET A 10 -18.25 -23.19 55.39
N VAL A 11 -16.97 -23.58 55.33
CA VAL A 11 -15.97 -22.82 54.58
C VAL A 11 -16.24 -23.10 53.10
N PHE A 12 -16.96 -22.18 52.44
CA PHE A 12 -16.96 -22.12 50.98
C PHE A 12 -15.55 -21.69 50.56
N GLY A 13 -14.72 -22.67 50.20
CA GLY A 13 -13.55 -22.41 49.39
C GLY A 13 -14.02 -21.90 48.04
N LEU A 14 -14.00 -20.58 47.85
CA LEU A 14 -14.03 -20.00 46.51
C LEU A 14 -12.86 -20.60 45.74
N PRO A 15 -13.07 -21.17 44.54
CA PRO A 15 -11.95 -21.54 43.70
C PRO A 15 -11.21 -20.23 43.39
N ILE A 16 -9.95 -20.16 43.85
CA ILE A 16 -9.00 -19.18 43.33
C ILE A 16 -8.93 -19.48 41.83
N ALA A 17 -9.57 -18.64 41.03
CA ALA A 17 -9.34 -18.63 39.60
C ALA A 17 -7.85 -18.33 39.42
N GLN A 18 -7.05 -19.35 39.11
CA GLN A 18 -5.74 -19.16 38.53
C GLN A 18 -5.99 -18.39 37.23
N ALA A 19 -5.66 -17.09 37.24
CA ALA A 19 -5.50 -16.34 36.01
C ALA A 19 -4.42 -17.06 35.21
N THR A 20 -4.82 -17.71 34.12
CA THR A 20 -3.88 -18.25 33.15
C THR A 20 -3.07 -17.06 32.61
N ASP A 21 -1.76 -17.07 32.85
CA ASP A 21 -0.76 -16.10 32.38
C ASP A 21 -0.66 -16.10 30.84
N ASN A 22 -1.72 -15.67 30.16
CA ASN A 22 -1.71 -15.48 28.70
C ASN A 22 -1.19 -14.07 28.38
N GLU A 23 0.00 -13.73 28.89
CA GLU A 23 0.70 -12.53 28.47
C GLU A 23 1.21 -12.71 27.03
N ILE A 24 1.12 -11.65 26.22
CA ILE A 24 1.55 -11.64 24.82
C ILE A 24 2.83 -10.81 24.71
N ASP A 25 3.90 -11.39 24.19
CA ASP A 25 5.14 -10.65 23.92
C ASP A 25 4.94 -9.68 22.74
N ILE A 26 5.30 -8.41 22.94
CA ILE A 26 5.05 -7.31 22.01
C ILE A 26 6.29 -6.44 21.80
N ILE A 27 6.24 -5.65 20.73
CA ILE A 27 7.08 -4.48 20.46
C ILE A 27 6.17 -3.25 20.39
N VAL A 28 6.59 -2.14 21.00
CA VAL A 28 5.87 -0.85 20.98
C VAL A 28 6.33 0.01 19.80
N LYS A 29 5.37 0.63 19.09
CA LYS A 29 5.60 1.61 18.01
C LYS A 29 5.35 3.04 18.52
N SER A 30 6.20 4.00 18.16
CA SER A 30 6.07 5.41 18.58
C SER A 30 4.87 6.12 17.93
N ILE A 31 4.49 5.72 16.72
CA ILE A 31 3.40 6.37 15.96
C ILE A 31 2.06 6.43 16.71
N SER A 32 1.81 5.47 17.60
CA SER A 32 0.58 5.41 18.41
C SER A 32 0.85 5.67 19.89
N MET A 33 1.91 6.42 20.25
CA MET A 33 2.21 6.73 21.66
C MET A 33 1.09 7.54 22.35
N MET A 34 0.13 8.07 21.58
CA MET A 34 -1.10 8.66 22.11
C MET A 34 -2.04 7.63 22.77
N ASP A 35 -1.91 6.36 22.42
CA ASP A 35 -2.69 5.25 22.97
C ASP A 35 -2.07 4.64 24.23
N PHE A 36 -0.98 5.24 24.74
CA PHE A 36 -0.27 4.78 25.93
C PHE A 36 -0.25 5.83 27.02
N CYS A 37 -0.35 5.37 28.27
CA CYS A 37 -0.32 6.20 29.47
C CYS A 37 0.62 5.59 30.51
N LYS A 38 1.25 6.42 31.36
CA LYS A 38 1.95 5.90 32.55
C LYS A 38 1.02 5.60 33.73
N LYS A 39 -0.24 6.04 33.65
CA LYS A 39 -1.28 5.83 34.66
C LYS A 39 -2.47 5.10 34.05
N LYS A 40 -3.24 4.40 34.88
CA LYS A 40 -4.45 3.68 34.49
C LYS A 40 -5.58 4.65 34.12
N THR A 41 -5.54 5.22 32.92
CA THR A 41 -6.57 6.10 32.37
C THR A 41 -6.56 6.01 30.84
N ALA A 42 -7.68 6.34 30.19
CA ALA A 42 -7.74 6.53 28.75
C ALA A 42 -7.52 7.99 28.31
N LEU A 43 -7.41 8.93 29.26
CA LEU A 43 -7.11 10.34 29.01
C LEU A 43 -5.68 10.67 29.46
N CYS A 44 -4.76 10.80 28.49
CA CYS A 44 -3.35 11.08 28.76
C CYS A 44 -2.88 12.45 28.28
N PRO A 45 -3.36 13.57 28.85
CA PRO A 45 -2.94 14.89 28.37
C PRO A 45 -1.52 15.27 28.79
N SER A 46 -1.04 14.87 29.98
CA SER A 46 0.20 15.40 30.56
C SER A 46 1.24 14.36 31.03
N ASP A 47 0.91 13.06 31.05
CA ASP A 47 1.82 12.00 31.52
C ASP A 47 2.02 10.89 30.47
N LYS A 48 2.24 11.33 29.22
CA LYS A 48 2.53 10.43 28.11
C LYS A 48 3.90 9.77 28.28
N PRO A 49 4.06 8.51 27.88
CA PRO A 49 5.37 7.88 27.81
C PRO A 49 6.26 8.61 26.79
N ASP A 50 7.56 8.71 27.08
CA ASP A 50 8.52 9.29 26.14
C ASP A 50 8.67 8.34 24.95
N PRO A 51 8.28 8.77 23.72
CA PRO A 51 8.43 7.93 22.54
C PRO A 51 9.86 7.43 22.39
N LYS A 52 10.88 8.28 22.59
CA LYS A 52 12.28 7.90 22.38
C LYS A 52 12.74 6.75 23.30
N ARG A 53 12.12 6.61 24.47
CA ARG A 53 12.43 5.54 25.43
C ARG A 53 11.80 4.22 25.04
N TYR A 54 10.52 4.23 24.65
CA TYR A 54 9.73 3.01 24.48
C TYR A 54 9.66 2.52 23.05
N ASN A 55 10.12 3.32 22.10
CA ASN A 55 10.04 2.99 20.69
C ASN A 55 10.89 1.76 20.34
N GLY A 56 10.28 0.75 19.71
CA GLY A 56 10.93 -0.53 19.43
C GLY A 56 11.20 -1.39 20.67
N MET A 57 10.76 -0.96 21.85
CA MET A 57 11.01 -1.67 23.10
C MET A 57 10.05 -2.86 23.24
N GLY A 58 10.61 -3.99 23.66
CA GLY A 58 9.85 -5.18 23.99
C GLY A 58 9.09 -5.06 25.31
N GLY A 59 7.96 -5.75 25.41
CA GLY A 59 7.16 -5.87 26.62
C GLY A 59 6.20 -7.05 26.58
N LYS A 60 5.38 -7.16 27.62
CA LYS A 60 4.35 -8.18 27.78
C LYS A 60 2.99 -7.52 27.98
N LEU A 61 2.10 -7.72 27.02
CA LEU A 61 0.71 -7.26 27.09
C LEU A 61 -0.12 -8.28 27.87
N ASN A 62 -0.85 -7.83 28.89
CA ASN A 62 -1.96 -8.60 29.43
C ASN A 62 -3.22 -8.29 28.61
N PRO A 63 -3.79 -9.26 27.87
CA PRO A 63 -4.95 -9.04 27.03
C PRO A 63 -6.25 -8.90 27.82
N THR A 64 -6.22 -9.09 29.14
CA THR A 64 -7.36 -8.84 30.01
C THR A 64 -7.42 -7.35 30.36
N PRO A 65 -8.51 -6.64 30.03
CA PRO A 65 -8.63 -5.23 30.35
C PRO A 65 -8.72 -5.05 31.87
N VAL A 66 -8.03 -4.05 32.38
CA VAL A 66 -8.04 -3.67 33.80
C VAL A 66 -9.03 -2.55 34.10
N GLY A 67 -9.63 -1.95 33.08
CA GLY A 67 -10.66 -0.92 33.21
C GLY A 67 -11.17 -0.46 31.85
N GLU A 68 -12.16 0.43 31.88
CA GLU A 68 -12.73 1.05 30.69
C GLU A 68 -13.08 2.51 30.99
N GLU A 69 -12.68 3.41 30.11
CA GLU A 69 -12.97 4.84 30.20
C GLU A 69 -13.28 5.40 28.81
N PHE A 70 -14.32 6.21 28.69
CA PHE A 70 -14.72 6.84 27.41
C PHE A 70 -14.91 5.85 26.24
N GLY A 71 -15.39 4.64 26.54
CA GLY A 71 -15.56 3.55 25.57
C GLY A 71 -14.25 2.96 25.06
N LYS A 72 -13.14 3.13 25.80
CA LYS A 72 -11.86 2.50 25.53
C LYS A 72 -11.49 1.57 26.68
N LYS A 73 -11.19 0.32 26.37
CA LYS A 73 -10.64 -0.65 27.31
C LYS A 73 -9.17 -0.32 27.58
N ILE A 74 -8.74 -0.49 28.82
CA ILE A 74 -7.38 -0.19 29.30
C ILE A 74 -6.69 -1.51 29.63
N TYR A 75 -5.51 -1.71 29.06
CA TYR A 75 -4.69 -2.92 29.18
C TYR A 75 -3.36 -2.59 29.85
N ILE A 76 -2.77 -3.57 30.53
CA ILE A 76 -1.45 -3.43 31.15
C ILE A 76 -0.39 -3.98 30.22
N ILE A 77 0.70 -3.22 30.07
CA ILE A 77 1.93 -3.69 29.43
C ILE A 77 3.07 -3.59 30.43
N LYS A 78 3.74 -4.72 30.68
CA LYS A 78 4.99 -4.77 31.44
C LYS A 78 6.15 -4.67 30.47
N MET A 79 6.88 -3.56 30.49
CA MET A 79 8.01 -3.34 29.59
C MET A 79 9.25 -4.12 30.04
N LYS A 80 10.20 -4.33 29.11
CA LYS A 80 11.46 -5.04 29.38
C LYS A 80 12.32 -4.45 30.51
N ASP A 81 12.17 -3.16 30.80
CA ASP A 81 12.85 -2.47 31.92
C ASP A 81 12.04 -2.50 33.23
N ASN A 82 10.99 -3.32 33.29
CA ASN A 82 10.02 -3.44 34.38
C ASN A 82 9.13 -2.22 34.59
N SER A 83 9.17 -1.20 33.72
CA SER A 83 8.17 -0.14 33.75
C SER A 83 6.79 -0.65 33.28
N ILE A 84 5.73 0.01 33.75
CA ILE A 84 4.35 -0.33 33.38
C ILE A 84 3.79 0.77 32.49
N LEU A 85 3.23 0.38 31.35
CA LEU A 85 2.41 1.23 30.51
C LEU A 85 0.97 0.74 30.51
N TYR A 86 0.04 1.68 30.33
CA TYR A 86 -1.37 1.41 30.14
C TYR A 86 -1.74 1.72 28.70
N PHE A 87 -2.11 0.69 27.94
CA PHE A 87 -2.54 0.82 26.56
C PHE A 87 -4.06 0.91 26.50
N HIS A 88 -4.62 1.87 25.78
CA HIS A 88 -6.07 2.03 25.65
C HIS A 88 -6.51 1.89 24.20
N ASN A 89 -7.54 1.06 23.97
CA ASN A 89 -8.06 0.78 22.63
C ASN A 89 -9.58 0.63 22.66
N LYS A 90 -10.24 0.99 21.55
CA LYS A 90 -11.68 0.76 21.35
C LYS A 90 -11.98 -0.68 20.91
N SER A 91 -11.02 -1.30 20.23
CA SER A 91 -11.11 -2.66 19.72
C SER A 91 -10.26 -3.62 20.57
N ASP A 92 -10.62 -4.90 20.54
CA ASP A 92 -9.78 -6.00 21.05
C ASP A 92 -8.71 -6.43 20.02
N ASP A 93 -8.73 -5.83 18.83
CA ASP A 93 -7.63 -5.94 17.86
C ASP A 93 -6.48 -5.00 18.24
N PHE A 94 -5.51 -5.56 18.95
CA PHE A 94 -4.29 -4.89 19.42
C PHE A 94 -3.28 -4.63 18.31
N PHE A 95 -3.31 -5.42 17.22
CA PHE A 95 -2.20 -5.57 16.28
C PHE A 95 -2.52 -5.08 14.86
N ASN A 96 -3.61 -4.32 14.70
CA ASN A 96 -3.89 -3.66 13.44
C ASN A 96 -2.74 -2.73 13.01
N ASP A 97 -2.63 -2.46 11.70
CA ASP A 97 -1.48 -1.75 11.13
C ASP A 97 -1.30 -0.32 11.68
N ARG A 98 -2.39 0.32 12.10
CA ARG A 98 -2.39 1.66 12.74
C ARG A 98 -2.25 1.62 14.27
N GLY A 99 -2.31 0.43 14.88
CA GLY A 99 -2.23 0.21 16.31
C GLY A 99 -0.81 0.41 16.83
N GLY A 100 -0.64 0.61 18.13
CA GLY A 100 0.68 0.88 18.73
C GLY A 100 1.55 -0.34 18.99
N LEU A 101 1.06 -1.54 18.68
CA LEU A 101 1.67 -2.79 19.09
C LEU A 101 1.91 -3.71 17.89
N VAL A 102 2.97 -4.50 17.98
CA VAL A 102 3.27 -5.63 17.09
C VAL A 102 3.63 -6.81 17.97
N THR A 103 3.19 -8.03 17.62
CA THR A 103 3.63 -9.22 18.38
C THR A 103 5.11 -9.48 18.13
N LEU A 104 5.86 -9.88 19.16
CA LEU A 104 7.28 -10.19 19.03
C LEU A 104 7.52 -11.29 17.99
N SER A 105 6.67 -12.33 17.98
CA SER A 105 6.75 -13.42 17.00
C SER A 105 6.58 -12.95 15.56
N SER A 106 5.62 -12.06 15.28
CA SER A 106 5.48 -11.48 13.93
C SER A 106 6.65 -10.59 13.55
N HIS A 107 7.22 -9.85 14.52
CA HIS A 107 8.39 -9.01 14.31
C HIS A 107 9.61 -9.85 13.93
N GLU A 108 9.91 -10.88 14.72
CA GLU A 108 11.01 -11.81 14.46
C GLU A 108 10.84 -12.52 13.11
N LYS A 109 9.63 -12.97 12.78
CA LYS A 109 9.34 -13.59 11.48
C LYS A 109 9.66 -12.66 10.31
N ARG A 110 9.31 -11.36 10.41
CA ARG A 110 9.62 -10.36 9.37
C ARG A 110 11.12 -10.11 9.27
N LEU A 111 11.83 -10.01 10.40
CA LEU A 111 13.29 -9.83 10.38
C LEU A 111 14.04 -11.01 9.77
N GLN A 112 13.50 -12.23 9.89
CA GLN A 112 14.06 -13.43 9.26
C GLN A 112 13.94 -13.43 7.73
N GLU A 113 13.24 -12.48 7.11
CA GLU A 113 13.26 -12.33 5.65
C GLU A 113 14.59 -11.79 5.14
N ALA A 114 15.38 -11.11 5.99
CA ALA A 114 16.71 -10.64 5.61
C ALA A 114 17.63 -11.82 5.22
N GLY A 115 18.36 -11.65 4.12
CA GLY A 115 19.22 -12.66 3.51
C GLY A 115 18.49 -13.70 2.64
N LYS A 116 17.16 -13.62 2.52
CA LYS A 116 16.38 -14.51 1.65
C LYS A 116 16.05 -13.84 0.31
N PRO A 117 15.86 -14.61 -0.77
CA PRO A 117 15.34 -14.06 -2.01
C PRO A 117 13.89 -13.57 -1.81
N VAL A 118 13.46 -12.59 -2.59
CA VAL A 118 12.10 -12.00 -2.49
C VAL A 118 11.02 -13.07 -2.67
N ILE A 119 11.22 -13.97 -3.64
CA ILE A 119 10.48 -15.24 -3.84
C ILE A 119 11.47 -16.39 -4.09
N GLU A 120 11.02 -17.63 -4.02
CA GLU A 120 11.89 -18.79 -4.22
C GLU A 120 12.58 -18.78 -5.60
N GLY A 121 13.91 -18.78 -5.57
CA GLY A 121 14.75 -18.74 -6.77
C GLY A 121 14.75 -17.41 -7.52
N SER A 122 14.29 -16.32 -6.90
CA SER A 122 14.53 -14.96 -7.39
C SER A 122 15.99 -14.58 -7.22
N SER A 123 16.48 -13.73 -8.12
CA SER A 123 17.81 -13.13 -8.02
C SER A 123 17.86 -11.91 -7.09
N ILE A 124 16.69 -11.37 -6.72
CA ILE A 124 16.56 -10.21 -5.84
C ILE A 124 16.54 -10.71 -4.40
N ILE A 125 17.44 -10.19 -3.57
CA ILE A 125 17.58 -10.56 -2.16
C ILE A 125 17.02 -9.44 -1.28
N VAL A 126 16.36 -9.81 -0.19
CA VAL A 126 16.03 -8.87 0.89
C VAL A 126 17.29 -8.69 1.73
N ASP A 127 18.04 -7.61 1.54
CA ASP A 127 19.28 -7.36 2.27
C ASP A 127 19.00 -7.08 3.75
N LYS A 128 17.93 -6.33 4.02
CA LYS A 128 17.59 -5.89 5.37
C LYS A 128 16.10 -5.63 5.51
N VAL A 129 15.58 -5.94 6.69
CA VAL A 129 14.23 -5.52 7.10
C VAL A 129 14.34 -4.62 8.32
N VAL A 130 13.67 -3.47 8.27
CA VAL A 130 13.67 -2.47 9.34
C VAL A 130 12.24 -2.19 9.75
N LEU A 131 11.96 -2.25 11.06
CA LEU A 131 10.72 -1.70 11.59
C LEU A 131 10.87 -0.17 11.65
N ASP A 132 10.17 0.54 10.78
CA ASP A 132 10.00 1.98 10.90
C ASP A 132 8.94 2.25 11.94
N THR A 133 9.44 2.56 13.12
CA THR A 133 8.60 2.72 14.29
C THR A 133 7.95 4.09 14.40
N ASP A 134 8.52 5.11 13.72
CA ASP A 134 7.97 6.46 13.56
C ASP A 134 7.03 6.55 12.33
N GLY A 135 7.08 5.56 11.43
CA GLY A 135 6.24 5.41 10.25
C GLY A 135 5.21 4.27 10.31
N ILE A 136 4.71 3.85 9.15
CA ILE A 136 3.65 2.84 9.01
C ILE A 136 4.27 1.46 8.73
N GLY A 137 4.93 0.86 9.73
CA GLY A 137 5.29 -0.56 9.68
C GLY A 137 6.73 -0.86 9.27
N TYR A 138 6.93 -1.76 8.31
CA TYR A 138 8.26 -2.29 7.96
C TYR A 138 8.72 -1.79 6.61
N LYS A 139 10.03 -1.55 6.49
CA LYS A 139 10.74 -1.27 5.26
C LYS A 139 11.64 -2.45 4.90
N TYR A 140 11.63 -2.81 3.62
CA TYR A 140 12.45 -3.87 3.04
C TYR A 140 13.47 -3.21 2.11
N HIS A 141 14.75 -3.41 2.39
CA HIS A 141 15.85 -2.99 1.54
C HIS A 141 16.25 -4.17 0.67
N LEU A 142 16.30 -3.96 -0.64
CA LEU A 142 16.56 -5.01 -1.63
C LEU A 142 17.98 -4.91 -2.19
N SER A 143 18.50 -6.02 -2.69
CA SER A 143 19.84 -6.09 -3.31
C SER A 143 19.98 -5.26 -4.59
N THR A 144 18.88 -4.77 -5.14
CA THR A 144 18.84 -3.80 -6.24
C THR A 144 19.16 -2.37 -5.79
N GLY A 145 19.14 -2.11 -4.48
CA GLY A 145 19.26 -0.79 -3.87
C GLY A 145 17.92 -0.14 -3.55
N ASP A 146 16.80 -0.76 -3.95
CA ASP A 146 15.45 -0.25 -3.72
C ASP A 146 15.00 -0.43 -2.26
N GLU A 147 14.15 0.47 -1.80
CA GLU A 147 13.51 0.42 -0.49
C GLU A 147 11.99 0.44 -0.63
N LEU A 148 11.31 -0.59 -0.11
CA LEU A 148 9.86 -0.75 -0.23
C LEU A 148 9.19 -0.83 1.13
N TRP A 149 8.02 -0.20 1.27
CA TRP A 149 7.16 -0.42 2.42
C TRP A 149 6.56 -1.81 2.39
N GLY A 150 6.09 -2.31 3.55
CA GLY A 150 5.66 -3.70 3.68
C GLY A 150 4.51 -4.10 2.75
N ASP A 151 3.58 -3.21 2.46
CA ASP A 151 2.50 -3.40 1.49
C ASP A 151 3.04 -3.43 0.05
N GLU A 152 3.88 -2.47 -0.33
CA GLU A 152 4.55 -2.43 -1.63
C GLU A 152 5.41 -3.68 -1.86
N PHE A 153 6.14 -4.13 -0.85
CA PHE A 153 6.95 -5.34 -0.87
C PHE A 153 6.10 -6.60 -1.06
N LEU A 154 4.96 -6.70 -0.37
CA LEU A 154 4.05 -7.84 -0.54
C LEU A 154 3.38 -7.85 -1.92
N ALA A 155 3.01 -6.68 -2.43
CA ALA A 155 2.47 -6.54 -3.78
C ALA A 155 3.53 -6.93 -4.83
N LEU A 156 4.76 -6.44 -4.70
CA LEU A 156 5.88 -6.84 -5.56
C LEU A 156 6.12 -8.35 -5.48
N ARG A 157 6.23 -8.92 -4.28
CA ARG A 157 6.47 -10.35 -4.07
C ARG A 157 5.43 -11.19 -4.82
N SER A 158 4.15 -10.87 -4.64
CA SER A 158 3.04 -11.60 -5.28
C SER A 158 3.04 -11.42 -6.80
N LEU A 159 3.39 -10.22 -7.29
CA LEU A 159 3.56 -9.96 -8.71
C LEU A 159 4.72 -10.77 -9.32
N LEU A 160 5.86 -10.86 -8.64
CA LEU A 160 7.04 -11.58 -9.14
C LEU A 160 6.76 -13.07 -9.34
N GLU A 161 5.81 -13.66 -8.62
CA GLU A 161 5.39 -15.05 -8.85
C GLU A 161 4.74 -15.25 -10.23
N GLN A 162 4.23 -14.18 -10.85
CA GLN A 162 3.59 -14.19 -12.17
C GLN A 162 4.48 -13.64 -13.28
N ILE A 163 5.66 -13.10 -12.96
CA ILE A 163 6.61 -12.51 -13.92
C ILE A 163 7.68 -13.55 -14.28
N PRO A 164 8.04 -13.72 -15.57
CA PRO A 164 9.16 -14.58 -15.94
C PRO A 164 10.46 -14.13 -15.28
N LYS A 165 11.20 -15.08 -14.70
CA LYS A 165 12.32 -14.82 -13.79
C LYS A 165 13.44 -13.98 -14.42
N GLU A 166 13.67 -14.15 -15.71
CA GLU A 166 14.64 -13.38 -16.49
C GLU A 166 14.35 -11.88 -16.54
N HIS A 167 13.12 -11.47 -16.22
CA HIS A 167 12.67 -10.08 -16.27
C HIS A 167 12.59 -9.39 -14.91
N GLU A 168 12.85 -10.09 -13.79
CA GLU A 168 12.80 -9.53 -12.44
C GLU A 168 13.63 -8.24 -12.29
N ILE A 169 14.92 -8.29 -12.67
CA ILE A 169 15.83 -7.14 -12.58
C ILE A 169 15.38 -5.99 -13.49
N THR A 170 14.81 -6.32 -14.63
CA THR A 170 14.32 -5.31 -15.58
C THR A 170 13.10 -4.60 -15.00
N LEU A 171 12.16 -5.34 -14.40
CA LEU A 171 11.00 -4.77 -13.69
C LEU A 171 11.46 -3.86 -12.55
N MET A 172 12.45 -4.29 -11.75
CA MET A 172 12.97 -3.47 -10.65
C MET A 172 13.58 -2.17 -11.14
N SER A 173 14.31 -2.18 -12.27
CA SER A 173 14.93 -0.97 -12.83
C SER A 173 13.94 0.14 -13.22
N ILE A 174 12.64 -0.18 -13.31
CA ILE A 174 11.57 0.76 -13.67
C ILE A 174 10.49 0.87 -12.59
N ILE A 175 10.68 0.26 -11.42
CA ILE A 175 9.63 0.14 -10.39
C ILE A 175 9.14 1.50 -9.87
N ASP A 176 10.04 2.49 -9.80
CA ASP A 176 9.73 3.85 -9.35
C ASP A 176 8.79 4.61 -10.31
N ASP A 177 8.73 4.19 -11.57
CA ASP A 177 7.89 4.76 -12.61
C ASP A 177 6.54 4.01 -12.76
N ILE A 178 6.28 3.00 -11.90
CA ILE A 178 5.13 2.09 -12.01
C ILE A 178 4.35 2.05 -10.69
N ASP A 179 3.03 2.22 -10.79
CA ASP A 179 2.10 1.90 -9.71
C ASP A 179 1.61 0.47 -9.90
N ILE A 180 1.83 -0.39 -8.89
CA ILE A 180 1.32 -1.76 -8.82
C ILE A 180 0.05 -1.76 -7.97
N THR A 181 -1.06 -2.18 -8.57
CA THR A 181 -2.31 -2.44 -7.83
C THR A 181 -2.63 -3.92 -7.90
N HIS A 182 -2.93 -4.54 -6.75
CA HIS A 182 -3.44 -5.91 -6.66
C HIS A 182 -4.93 -5.86 -6.36
N ASP A 183 -5.71 -6.51 -7.21
CA ASP A 183 -7.11 -6.85 -6.95
C ASP A 183 -7.10 -8.24 -6.31
N ASP A 184 -7.21 -8.27 -4.98
CA ASP A 184 -7.11 -9.47 -4.16
C ASP A 184 -8.31 -10.41 -4.30
N VAL A 185 -9.45 -9.89 -4.77
CA VAL A 185 -10.68 -10.67 -5.00
C VAL A 185 -10.58 -11.46 -6.30
N GLU A 186 -10.06 -10.84 -7.36
CA GLU A 186 -9.90 -11.48 -8.67
C GLU A 186 -8.48 -12.00 -8.93
N ASP A 187 -7.58 -11.84 -7.96
CA ASP A 187 -6.16 -12.18 -8.00
C ASP A 187 -5.46 -11.73 -9.30
N ARG A 188 -5.58 -10.44 -9.59
CA ARG A 188 -4.98 -9.82 -10.78
C ARG A 188 -4.23 -8.55 -10.41
N PHE A 189 -3.18 -8.29 -11.16
CA PHE A 189 -2.33 -7.13 -10.98
C PHE A 189 -2.55 -6.13 -12.11
N PHE A 190 -2.50 -4.85 -11.78
CA PHE A 190 -2.48 -3.76 -12.74
C PHE A 190 -1.20 -2.94 -12.53
N LEU A 191 -0.39 -2.85 -13.58
CA LEU A 191 0.84 -2.08 -13.63
C LEU A 191 0.58 -0.86 -14.49
N SER A 192 0.51 0.31 -13.86
CA SER A 192 0.19 1.57 -14.52
C SER A 192 1.31 2.59 -14.33
N ILE A 193 1.34 3.62 -15.18
CA ILE A 193 2.35 4.68 -15.08
C ILE A 193 2.16 5.47 -13.79
N LYS A 194 3.20 5.51 -12.96
CA LYS A 194 3.31 6.43 -11.83
C LYS A 194 3.87 7.75 -12.31
N GLU A 195 3.01 8.76 -12.38
CA GLU A 195 3.45 10.10 -12.76
C GLU A 195 4.34 10.69 -11.64
N PRO A 196 5.42 11.43 -11.99
CA PRO A 196 6.32 12.01 -11.00
C PRO A 196 5.57 12.84 -9.95
N MET A 197 6.04 12.79 -8.70
CA MET A 197 5.46 13.57 -7.62
C MET A 197 5.40 15.06 -7.98
N GLY A 198 4.25 15.69 -7.76
CA GLY A 198 4.01 17.10 -8.08
C GLY A 198 3.56 17.37 -9.51
N THR A 199 3.44 16.34 -10.37
CA THR A 199 2.83 16.48 -11.70
C THR A 199 1.42 17.03 -11.58
N ARG A 200 1.17 18.18 -12.22
CA ARG A 200 -0.15 18.80 -12.18
C ARG A 200 -1.14 17.94 -12.95
N MET A 201 -2.39 17.88 -12.48
CA MET A 201 -3.43 17.08 -13.14
C MET A 201 -3.58 17.39 -14.65
N ARG A 202 -3.41 18.67 -15.04
CA ARG A 202 -3.49 19.14 -16.44
C ARG A 202 -2.25 18.81 -17.27
N GLU A 203 -1.18 18.34 -16.66
CA GLU A 203 0.09 17.96 -17.30
C GLU A 203 0.23 16.44 -17.41
N ARG A 204 -0.70 15.69 -16.82
CA ARG A 204 -0.74 14.22 -16.93
C ARG A 204 -0.72 13.78 -18.37
N LEU A 205 -0.05 12.66 -18.60
CA LEU A 205 0.11 12.03 -19.88
C LEU A 205 -1.27 11.74 -20.50
N PRO A 206 -1.54 12.19 -21.75
CA PRO A 206 -2.84 12.04 -22.38
C PRO A 206 -3.14 10.61 -22.86
N ILE A 207 -2.13 9.73 -22.91
CA ILE A 207 -2.20 8.32 -23.31
C ILE A 207 -1.61 7.49 -22.17
N GLN A 208 -2.44 6.84 -21.36
CA GLN A 208 -2.04 6.18 -20.10
C GLN A 208 -2.23 4.66 -20.20
N PRO A 209 -1.43 3.97 -21.01
CA PRO A 209 -1.54 2.52 -21.07
C PRO A 209 -1.18 1.89 -19.73
N TYR A 210 -1.73 0.70 -19.49
CA TYR A 210 -1.39 -0.11 -18.34
C TYR A 210 -1.49 -1.60 -18.69
N ILE A 211 -0.79 -2.43 -17.93
CA ILE A 211 -0.75 -3.88 -18.12
C ILE A 211 -1.57 -4.54 -17.03
N GLY A 212 -2.51 -5.40 -17.42
CA GLY A 212 -3.13 -6.37 -16.53
C GLY A 212 -2.37 -7.68 -16.56
N ILE A 213 -2.16 -8.30 -15.41
CA ILE A 213 -1.47 -9.59 -15.26
C ILE A 213 -2.35 -10.51 -14.41
N GLN A 214 -2.57 -11.72 -14.88
CA GLN A 214 -3.32 -12.76 -14.18
C GLN A 214 -2.87 -14.13 -14.68
N ASP A 215 -2.63 -15.07 -13.76
CA ASP A 215 -2.22 -16.44 -14.05
C ASP A 215 -1.00 -16.53 -15.00
N GLY A 216 -0.02 -15.63 -14.82
CA GLY A 216 1.18 -15.57 -15.66
C GLY A 216 0.93 -15.13 -17.11
N ARG A 217 -0.27 -14.62 -17.41
CA ARG A 217 -0.62 -14.01 -18.70
C ARG A 217 -0.79 -12.51 -18.51
N SER A 218 -0.57 -11.75 -19.59
CA SER A 218 -0.81 -10.32 -19.58
C SER A 218 -1.73 -9.87 -20.71
N TRP A 219 -2.38 -8.73 -20.49
CA TRP A 219 -3.07 -7.95 -21.51
C TRP A 219 -2.76 -6.48 -21.32
N MET A 220 -2.77 -5.73 -22.41
CA MET A 220 -2.53 -4.29 -22.38
C MET A 220 -3.85 -3.54 -22.56
N ARG A 221 -4.02 -2.47 -21.79
CA ARG A 221 -5.13 -1.54 -21.93
C ARG A 221 -4.63 -0.24 -22.53
N PHE A 222 -5.37 0.30 -23.49
CA PHE A 222 -5.13 1.59 -24.08
C PHE A 222 -6.14 2.59 -23.53
N LYS A 223 -5.64 3.54 -22.74
CA LYS A 223 -6.46 4.57 -22.11
C LYS A 223 -6.07 5.94 -22.64
N VAL A 224 -7.04 6.67 -23.17
CA VAL A 224 -6.90 8.10 -23.46
C VAL A 224 -7.49 8.88 -22.29
N TYR A 225 -6.78 9.93 -21.85
CA TYR A 225 -7.13 10.67 -20.64
C TYR A 225 -7.03 12.17 -20.88
N TYR A 226 -8.18 12.84 -20.96
CA TYR A 226 -8.29 14.28 -21.05
C TYR A 226 -8.58 14.86 -19.67
N VAL A 227 -7.81 15.85 -19.23
CA VAL A 227 -8.03 16.57 -17.98
C VAL A 227 -7.99 18.06 -18.26
N ALA A 228 -8.96 18.82 -17.76
CA ALA A 228 -9.03 20.28 -17.99
C ALA A 228 -9.90 20.98 -16.93
N ASP A 229 -10.12 22.28 -17.13
CA ASP A 229 -11.04 23.09 -16.33
C ASP A 229 -12.44 23.11 -16.92
N ASN A 230 -12.56 22.91 -18.23
CA ASN A 230 -13.80 22.96 -18.97
C ASN A 230 -13.99 21.67 -19.74
N TRP A 231 -15.23 21.19 -19.78
CA TRP A 231 -15.62 20.05 -20.58
C TRP A 231 -15.36 20.29 -22.06
N LEU A 232 -14.77 19.31 -22.72
CA LEU A 232 -14.65 19.29 -24.17
C LEU A 232 -15.76 18.43 -24.79
N PHE A 233 -16.32 17.49 -24.01
CA PHE A 233 -17.20 16.43 -24.49
C PHE A 233 -16.53 15.69 -25.64
N VAL A 234 -15.40 15.04 -25.32
CA VAL A 234 -14.54 14.40 -26.30
C VAL A 234 -15.33 13.33 -27.07
N GLU A 235 -15.25 13.42 -28.39
CA GLU A 235 -15.85 12.48 -29.35
C GLU A 235 -14.77 11.73 -30.14
N LYS A 236 -13.59 12.34 -30.30
CA LYS A 236 -12.52 11.80 -31.14
C LYS A 236 -11.13 12.22 -30.64
N VAL A 237 -10.15 11.35 -30.82
CA VAL A 237 -8.74 11.62 -30.54
C VAL A 237 -7.93 11.45 -31.82
N LEU A 238 -7.06 12.42 -32.12
CA LEU A 238 -6.06 12.34 -33.18
C LEU A 238 -4.67 12.40 -32.57
N ILE A 239 -3.85 11.39 -32.82
CA ILE A 239 -2.46 11.33 -32.40
C ILE A 239 -1.59 11.59 -33.63
N LYS A 240 -0.74 12.62 -33.58
CA LYS A 240 0.27 12.92 -34.60
C LYS A 240 1.65 12.69 -34.02
N THR A 241 2.42 11.82 -34.65
CA THR A 241 3.82 11.50 -34.33
C THR A 241 4.65 11.78 -35.57
N ASP A 242 5.45 12.85 -35.53
CA ASP A 242 6.19 13.36 -36.69
C ASP A 242 5.28 13.46 -37.93
N ASP A 243 5.46 12.58 -38.92
CA ASP A 243 4.70 12.53 -40.18
C ASP A 243 3.49 11.59 -40.16
N LYS A 244 3.35 10.74 -39.13
CA LYS A 244 2.23 9.81 -38.99
C LYS A 244 1.06 10.43 -38.24
N LYS A 245 -0.15 9.99 -38.59
CA LYS A 245 -1.41 10.38 -37.93
C LYS A 245 -2.28 9.17 -37.68
N ARG A 246 -2.85 9.09 -36.48
CA ARG A 246 -3.79 8.04 -36.09
C ARG A 246 -5.03 8.62 -35.43
N THR A 247 -6.20 8.24 -35.93
CA THR A 247 -7.49 8.70 -35.39
C THR A 247 -8.18 7.58 -34.64
N PHE A 248 -8.78 7.92 -33.50
CA PHE A 248 -9.66 7.08 -32.70
C PHE A 248 -10.98 7.83 -32.50
N ASP A 249 -12.02 7.45 -33.23
CA ASP A 249 -13.33 8.13 -33.30
C ASP A 249 -14.50 7.27 -32.79
N ASN A 250 -14.26 5.99 -32.49
CA ASN A 250 -15.26 5.07 -31.94
C ASN A 250 -14.94 4.71 -30.47
N LEU A 251 -14.55 5.72 -29.68
CA LEU A 251 -14.23 5.55 -28.27
C LEU A 251 -15.42 5.99 -27.39
N HIS A 252 -15.78 5.14 -26.42
CA HIS A 252 -16.80 5.49 -25.43
C HIS A 252 -16.19 6.25 -24.26
N PHE A 253 -16.34 7.58 -24.28
CA PHE A 253 -15.82 8.45 -23.22
C PHE A 253 -16.71 8.44 -21.97
N LYS A 254 -16.09 8.08 -20.84
CA LYS A 254 -16.56 8.34 -19.48
C LYS A 254 -16.07 9.72 -19.02
N ARG A 255 -16.75 10.29 -18.03
CA ARG A 255 -16.59 11.68 -17.61
C ARG A 255 -16.84 11.82 -16.12
N ASP A 256 -16.01 12.59 -15.43
CA ASP A 256 -16.21 12.93 -14.02
C ASP A 256 -15.44 14.23 -13.65
N ASN A 257 -15.70 14.78 -12.47
CA ASN A 257 -15.08 16.01 -12.00
C ASN A 257 -14.95 16.09 -10.48
N SER A 258 -14.00 16.89 -10.01
CA SER A 258 -13.86 17.25 -8.59
C SER A 258 -13.01 18.51 -8.45
N GLY A 259 -13.36 19.37 -7.48
CA GLY A 259 -12.53 20.53 -7.12
C GLY A 259 -12.25 21.52 -8.26
N GLY A 260 -13.17 21.66 -9.22
CA GLY A 260 -13.00 22.53 -10.38
C GLY A 260 -12.11 21.94 -11.49
N ILE A 261 -11.78 20.65 -11.41
CA ILE A 261 -11.05 19.91 -12.45
C ILE A 261 -11.99 18.85 -13.01
N ILE A 262 -12.05 18.74 -14.33
CA ILE A 262 -12.81 17.71 -15.04
C ILE A 262 -11.86 16.70 -15.69
N TRP A 263 -12.32 15.48 -15.88
CA TRP A 263 -11.61 14.50 -16.70
C TRP A 263 -12.57 13.67 -17.57
N GLU A 264 -12.12 13.39 -18.78
CA GLU A 264 -12.82 12.58 -19.78
C GLU A 264 -11.87 11.48 -20.27
N TRP A 265 -12.32 10.24 -20.26
CA TRP A 265 -11.44 9.13 -20.62
C TRP A 265 -12.17 8.02 -21.35
N ALA A 266 -11.45 7.34 -22.23
CA ALA A 266 -11.88 6.08 -22.80
C ALA A 266 -10.79 5.05 -22.54
N ASP A 267 -11.21 3.83 -22.22
CA ASP A 267 -10.32 2.74 -21.81
C ASP A 267 -10.77 1.48 -22.54
N ILE A 268 -9.89 0.96 -23.40
CA ILE A 268 -10.16 -0.19 -24.27
C ILE A 268 -9.03 -1.22 -24.18
N ASN A 269 -9.30 -2.46 -24.58
CA ASN A 269 -8.22 -3.43 -24.81
C ASN A 269 -7.34 -2.92 -25.94
N ALA A 270 -6.02 -2.92 -25.73
CA ALA A 270 -5.08 -2.56 -26.77
C ALA A 270 -4.96 -3.71 -27.77
N THR A 271 -5.15 -3.42 -29.06
CA THR A 271 -4.78 -4.32 -30.16
C THR A 271 -3.40 -3.92 -30.70
N ASP A 272 -2.91 -4.64 -31.71
CA ASP A 272 -1.67 -4.29 -32.41
C ASP A 272 -1.64 -2.83 -32.89
N GLN A 273 -2.81 -2.29 -33.25
CA GLN A 273 -2.94 -0.91 -33.66
C GLN A 273 -2.63 0.08 -32.52
N GLU A 274 -3.20 -0.12 -31.33
CA GLU A 274 -2.96 0.74 -30.18
C GLU A 274 -1.52 0.60 -29.67
N ILE A 275 -1.01 -0.64 -29.63
CA ILE A 275 0.38 -0.93 -29.24
C ILE A 275 1.36 -0.25 -30.22
N GLN A 276 1.14 -0.38 -31.52
CA GLN A 276 1.97 0.28 -32.53
C GLN A 276 1.88 1.81 -32.43
N THR A 277 0.72 2.35 -32.07
CA THR A 277 0.57 3.78 -31.84
C THR A 277 1.43 4.25 -30.68
N ILE A 278 1.49 3.48 -29.58
CA ILE A 278 2.37 3.81 -28.44
C ILE A 278 3.85 3.71 -28.85
N LYS A 279 4.23 2.68 -29.61
CA LYS A 279 5.59 2.54 -30.15
C LYS A 279 5.98 3.76 -31.00
N ASP A 280 5.08 4.21 -31.88
CA ASP A 280 5.28 5.40 -32.71
C ASP A 280 5.43 6.68 -31.87
N ILE A 281 4.70 6.81 -30.75
CA ILE A 281 4.85 7.92 -29.81
C ILE A 281 6.25 7.92 -29.19
N VAL A 282 6.68 6.78 -28.66
CA VAL A 282 7.98 6.62 -27.99
C VAL A 282 9.13 6.93 -28.95
N SER A 283 9.06 6.45 -30.20
CA SER A 283 10.12 6.66 -31.20
C SER A 283 10.15 8.05 -31.82
N SER A 284 9.05 8.81 -31.74
CA SER A 284 8.93 10.09 -32.45
C SER A 284 9.78 11.18 -31.83
N GLU A 285 10.13 12.21 -32.61
CA GLU A 285 10.70 13.45 -32.06
C GLU A 285 9.58 14.30 -31.43
N ASN A 286 8.49 14.49 -32.18
CA ASN A 286 7.38 15.35 -31.80
C ASN A 286 6.06 14.58 -31.80
N THR A 287 5.40 14.59 -30.64
CA THR A 287 4.05 14.01 -30.50
C THR A 287 3.04 15.05 -30.05
N VAL A 288 1.89 15.10 -30.73
CA VAL A 288 0.71 15.87 -30.32
C VAL A 288 -0.51 14.96 -30.30
N VAL A 289 -1.21 14.94 -29.17
CA VAL A 289 -2.52 14.32 -29.00
C VAL A 289 -3.56 15.43 -29.02
N ARG A 290 -4.41 15.41 -30.04
CA ARG A 290 -5.53 16.34 -30.17
C ARG A 290 -6.83 15.64 -29.79
N PHE A 291 -7.47 16.15 -28.75
CA PHE A 291 -8.83 15.78 -28.38
C PHE A 291 -9.81 16.67 -29.13
N TYR A 292 -10.81 16.10 -29.77
CA TYR A 292 -11.89 16.80 -30.45
C TYR A 292 -13.18 16.61 -29.67
N GLY A 293 -13.80 17.73 -29.30
CA GLY A 293 -15.22 17.78 -28.96
C GLY A 293 -16.04 18.20 -30.19
N LYS A 294 -17.33 18.41 -29.97
CA LYS A 294 -18.27 18.80 -31.05
C LYS A 294 -17.86 20.08 -31.79
N ASN A 295 -17.45 21.12 -31.04
CA ASN A 295 -17.18 22.46 -31.58
C ASN A 295 -15.72 22.92 -31.40
N TYR A 296 -14.96 22.26 -30.54
CA TYR A 296 -13.62 22.70 -30.12
C TYR A 296 -12.65 21.53 -30.09
N TYR A 297 -11.35 21.85 -29.99
CA TYR A 297 -10.30 20.86 -29.79
C TYR A 297 -9.31 21.32 -28.72
N ASN A 298 -8.57 20.38 -28.16
CA ASN A 298 -7.47 20.65 -27.25
C ASN A 298 -6.24 19.81 -27.59
N ASP A 299 -5.07 20.45 -27.65
CA ASP A 299 -3.81 19.81 -27.98
C ASP A 299 -2.96 19.57 -26.75
N ARG A 300 -2.46 18.34 -26.62
CA ARG A 300 -1.52 17.91 -25.59
C ARG A 300 -0.23 17.41 -26.26
N LYS A 301 0.89 18.03 -25.91
CA LYS A 301 2.21 17.52 -26.32
C LYS A 301 2.66 16.44 -25.35
N ILE A 302 3.30 15.39 -25.85
CA ILE A 302 3.94 14.37 -25.01
C ILE A 302 5.43 14.71 -24.89
N SER A 303 5.88 14.91 -23.66
CA SER A 303 7.28 15.23 -23.36
C SER A 303 8.19 13.99 -23.42
N ASN A 304 9.50 14.21 -23.50
CA ASN A 304 10.47 13.09 -23.49
C ASN A 304 10.40 12.26 -22.20
N LYS A 305 10.11 12.88 -21.05
CA LYS A 305 9.90 12.16 -19.79
C LYS A 305 8.70 11.23 -19.87
N GLN A 306 7.58 11.72 -20.42
CA GLN A 306 6.38 10.91 -20.62
C GLN A 306 6.59 9.80 -21.66
N LYS A 307 7.39 10.04 -22.71
CA LYS A 307 7.79 8.98 -23.64
C LYS A 307 8.58 7.88 -22.94
N LYS A 308 9.45 8.21 -21.98
CA LYS A 308 10.17 7.21 -21.19
C LYS A 308 9.22 6.36 -20.35
N LEU A 309 8.20 6.97 -19.72
CA LEU A 309 7.17 6.23 -18.98
C LEU A 309 6.39 5.26 -19.89
N LEU A 310 6.06 5.69 -21.11
CA LEU A 310 5.42 4.83 -22.12
C LEU A 310 6.34 3.67 -22.56
N GLU A 311 7.63 3.92 -22.69
CA GLU A 311 8.63 2.89 -23.00
C GLU A 311 8.70 1.83 -21.91
N ASN A 312 8.68 2.23 -20.63
CA ASN A 312 8.68 1.29 -19.50
C ASN A 312 7.45 0.36 -19.52
N ILE A 313 6.26 0.88 -19.87
CA ILE A 313 5.06 0.04 -20.03
C ILE A 313 5.20 -0.94 -21.20
N LEU A 314 5.74 -0.51 -22.34
CA LEU A 314 6.01 -1.40 -23.48
C LEU A 314 7.04 -2.48 -23.11
N GLN A 315 8.02 -2.15 -22.26
CA GLN A 315 9.00 -3.11 -21.76
C GLN A 315 8.33 -4.20 -20.92
N ILE A 316 7.45 -3.84 -19.99
CA ILE A 316 6.67 -4.80 -19.19
C ILE A 316 5.81 -5.68 -20.10
N GLN A 317 5.15 -5.08 -21.10
CA GLN A 317 4.33 -5.81 -22.06
C GLN A 317 5.11 -6.87 -22.86
N SER A 318 6.41 -6.68 -23.04
CA SER A 318 7.28 -7.63 -23.75
C SER A 318 7.69 -8.83 -22.92
N PHE A 319 7.52 -8.80 -21.59
CA PHE A 319 7.89 -9.92 -20.71
C PHE A 319 7.09 -11.19 -20.97
N PHE A 320 5.93 -11.07 -21.63
CA PHE A 320 4.96 -12.15 -21.80
C PHE A 320 4.77 -12.57 -23.27
N GLN A 321 5.72 -12.22 -24.15
CA GLN A 321 5.65 -12.51 -25.60
C GLN A 321 6.46 -13.73 -26.02
#